data_AF-A0A928BB19-F1
#
_entry.id   AF-A0A928BB19-F1
#
_cell.length_a   1.000
_cell.length_b   1.000
_cell.length_c   1.000
_cell.angle_alpha   90.00
_cell.angle_beta   90.00
_cell.angle_gamma   90.00
#
_symmetry.space_group_name_H-M   'P 1'
#
loop_
_entity.id
_entity.type
_entity.pdbx_description
1 polymer ?
#
loop_
_entity_poly.entity_id
_entity_poly.type
_entity_poly.pdbx_seq_one_letter_code
_entity_poly.pdbx_strand_id
1 'polypeptide(L)'
;MKQGKPKEKPTTESKQTSPESPSQNISSYCTYYKRKYEHFILTLPIDFTISTLRNMKRILLAALLVLVATAYAGAKISLPSLISDNMVLQQKSNVKIWGWSDPGSTITISTTWSRREYTTISGPDGKWSTYIKTPGCRSGQTMRILSGSGREEITISNILIGEVWLASGQSNMEFEMKPHPADKWMTGMYEWEKEADNAGYPHIHLFKVEEDYNHDAPQEECRGKWMVCSPDVAKNYSAIAFLFARELHTALNRPVGVILCAFGGTHAESWTRNTIMENDSLYSKVYSSYAPDTDVCKKYPHKVPAAIWNAMVNPIVGYTVKGNIWYQAESNAWRAGDYPQIFVNMVNDWRSLWGQKRLPFYYMQVAPFGTMPGIIREKQALVWEEKMLLDIGMATAIDVGDSLDIHPKDKVTPAHRLALWALAKEYGKNVEYCGPQFKKFTVKGTKAIIGFKNGKGLYILGPNGQKGSSGAAYIHIAGPDGVFYPAHSSIKGNRLILWHPNVNAPTSVKYCTEDYCKGNIYNGHNLPAYPFRKE
;
A
#
# COMPACT_ATOMS: atom_id res chain seq x y z
N MET A 1 -38.58 21.64 35.62
CA MET A 1 -39.34 22.64 36.41
C MET A 1 -38.80 24.02 35.99
N LYS A 2 -39.63 24.99 35.55
CA LYS A 2 -40.20 26.12 36.35
C LYS A 2 -39.14 26.87 37.20
N GLN A 3 -38.98 28.21 37.27
CA GLN A 3 -39.55 29.46 36.70
C GLN A 3 -38.48 30.60 36.88
N GLY A 4 -38.50 31.83 36.33
CA GLY A 4 -39.36 32.49 35.32
C GLY A 4 -39.87 33.91 35.74
N LYS A 5 -39.60 34.97 34.94
CA LYS A 5 -39.92 36.46 35.07
C LYS A 5 -38.80 37.34 35.67
N PRO A 6 -38.86 38.70 35.62
CA PRO A 6 -39.84 39.64 35.00
C PRO A 6 -39.24 40.46 33.81
N LYS A 7 -39.92 41.23 32.94
CA LYS A 7 -41.20 41.98 32.88
C LYS A 7 -41.24 43.35 33.60
N GLU A 8 -41.10 44.42 32.82
CA GLU A 8 -41.66 45.74 33.15
C GLU A 8 -42.36 46.39 31.93
N LYS A 9 -43.25 47.33 32.22
CA LYS A 9 -44.22 48.03 31.35
C LYS A 9 -44.41 49.42 32.01
N PRO A 10 -44.83 50.50 31.32
CA PRO A 10 -46.29 50.81 31.33
C PRO A 10 -46.78 51.61 30.07
N THR A 11 -48.03 51.41 29.59
CA THR A 11 -49.22 52.34 29.64
C THR A 11 -49.26 53.41 28.52
N THR A 12 -50.40 53.90 27.99
CA THR A 12 -51.86 53.81 28.31
C THR A 12 -52.66 54.15 27.00
N GLU A 13 -53.72 53.42 26.61
CA GLU A 13 -55.18 53.79 26.71
C GLU A 13 -55.65 55.01 25.88
N SER A 14 -56.90 55.15 25.40
CA SER A 14 -58.07 54.28 25.11
C SER A 14 -59.11 55.14 24.30
N LYS A 15 -59.95 54.66 23.36
CA LYS A 15 -61.34 54.12 23.45
C LYS A 15 -61.91 54.06 22.00
N GLN A 16 -62.70 53.06 21.57
CA GLN A 16 -64.19 52.96 21.62
C GLN A 16 -64.91 54.13 20.89
N THR A 17 -65.88 54.00 19.97
CA THR A 17 -66.91 52.95 19.70
C THR A 17 -67.38 52.91 18.22
N SER A 18 -68.06 51.82 17.82
CA SER A 18 -69.05 51.72 16.72
C SER A 18 -70.45 51.41 17.34
N PRO A 19 -71.61 51.34 16.63
CA PRO A 19 -71.88 51.39 15.17
C PRO A 19 -73.05 52.33 14.74
N GLU A 20 -73.44 52.31 13.46
CA GLU A 20 -74.82 52.24 12.90
C GLU A 20 -74.97 52.86 11.49
N SER A 21 -75.97 52.36 10.76
CA SER A 21 -76.45 52.73 9.41
C SER A 21 -77.95 53.11 9.54
N PRO A 22 -78.73 53.62 8.54
CA PRO A 22 -78.59 53.37 7.10
C PRO A 22 -78.99 54.51 6.12
N SER A 23 -78.92 54.19 4.82
CA SER A 23 -79.74 54.71 3.71
C SER A 23 -79.81 56.23 3.43
N GLN A 24 -79.24 56.64 2.29
CA GLN A 24 -80.02 57.24 1.18
C GLN A 24 -79.20 57.39 -0.12
N ASN A 25 -79.89 57.33 -1.27
CA ASN A 25 -79.43 57.61 -2.64
C ASN A 25 -78.34 56.74 -3.29
N ILE A 26 -78.79 55.60 -3.84
CA ILE A 26 -78.06 54.75 -4.80
C ILE A 26 -77.86 55.44 -6.19
N SER A 27 -78.52 56.56 -6.47
CA SER A 27 -78.51 57.20 -7.81
C SER A 27 -77.26 58.03 -8.14
N SER A 28 -76.40 58.38 -7.18
CA SER A 28 -75.22 59.23 -7.41
C SER A 28 -73.91 58.45 -7.64
N TYR A 29 -73.86 57.16 -7.30
CA TYR A 29 -72.66 56.33 -7.46
C TYR A 29 -72.44 55.85 -8.92
N CYS A 30 -73.50 55.59 -9.68
CA CYS A 30 -73.38 55.04 -11.05
C CYS A 30 -72.65 55.97 -12.04
N THR A 31 -72.75 57.30 -11.88
CA THR A 31 -72.11 58.26 -12.79
C THR A 31 -70.61 58.42 -12.52
N TYR A 32 -70.14 58.21 -11.28
CA TYR A 32 -68.71 58.25 -10.95
C TYR A 32 -67.97 57.02 -11.50
N TYR A 33 -68.57 55.83 -11.37
CA TYR A 33 -67.92 54.59 -11.80
C TYR A 33 -67.92 54.41 -13.33
N LYS A 34 -68.93 54.87 -14.07
CA LYS A 34 -68.94 54.71 -15.54
C LYS A 34 -67.81 55.48 -16.24
N ARG A 35 -67.50 56.71 -15.82
CA ARG A 35 -66.37 57.49 -16.37
C ARG A 35 -64.98 56.99 -15.97
N LYS A 36 -64.86 56.17 -14.92
CA LYS A 36 -63.56 55.60 -14.51
C LYS A 36 -63.23 54.27 -15.21
N TYR A 37 -64.23 53.57 -15.74
CA TYR A 37 -64.04 52.27 -16.41
C TYR A 37 -64.00 52.33 -17.94
N GLU A 38 -64.61 53.31 -18.61
CA GLU A 38 -64.47 53.49 -20.07
C GLU A 38 -63.06 53.94 -20.50
N HIS A 39 -62.20 54.39 -19.57
CA HIS A 39 -60.78 54.64 -19.82
C HIS A 39 -59.84 53.49 -19.40
N PHE A 40 -60.36 52.39 -18.84
CA PHE A 40 -59.57 51.21 -18.46
C PHE A 40 -59.88 49.96 -19.31
N ILE A 41 -60.66 50.14 -20.38
CA ILE A 41 -60.90 49.13 -21.42
C ILE A 41 -60.42 49.70 -22.75
N LEU A 42 -59.09 49.79 -22.90
CA LEU A 42 -58.29 49.76 -24.13
C LEU A 42 -56.82 50.00 -23.71
N THR A 43 -55.87 49.35 -24.40
CA THR A 43 -54.41 49.38 -24.14
C THR A 43 -53.91 48.89 -22.78
N LEU A 44 -54.28 47.66 -22.38
CA LEU A 44 -53.16 46.73 -22.14
C LEU A 44 -52.48 46.54 -23.50
N PRO A 45 -51.17 46.81 -23.65
CA PRO A 45 -50.54 46.69 -24.95
C PRO A 45 -50.61 45.22 -25.38
N ILE A 46 -51.25 44.96 -26.52
CA ILE A 46 -51.23 43.64 -27.16
C ILE A 46 -49.77 43.22 -27.40
N ASP A 47 -48.88 44.18 -27.66
CA ASP A 47 -47.43 43.99 -27.72
C ASP A 47 -46.79 43.56 -26.40
N PHE A 48 -47.31 43.96 -25.23
CA PHE A 48 -46.76 43.55 -23.93
C PHE A 48 -47.11 42.09 -23.62
N THR A 49 -48.33 41.66 -23.95
CA THR A 49 -48.76 40.25 -23.81
C THR A 49 -48.15 39.35 -24.89
N ILE A 50 -48.03 39.82 -26.14
CA ILE A 50 -47.35 39.06 -27.21
C ILE A 50 -45.83 38.98 -26.97
N SER A 51 -45.17 40.05 -26.49
CA SER A 51 -43.73 40.00 -26.18
C SER A 51 -43.42 39.13 -24.97
N THR A 52 -44.22 39.18 -23.89
CA THR A 52 -44.08 38.25 -22.76
C THR A 52 -44.32 36.80 -23.19
N LEU A 53 -45.33 36.50 -24.02
CA LEU A 53 -45.54 35.16 -24.59
C LEU A 53 -44.40 34.72 -25.53
N ARG A 54 -43.84 35.62 -26.36
CA ARG A 54 -42.64 35.32 -27.18
C ARG A 54 -41.41 35.06 -26.30
N ASN A 55 -41.24 35.82 -25.22
CA ASN A 55 -40.13 35.64 -24.28
C ASN A 55 -40.28 34.35 -23.47
N MET A 56 -41.47 34.01 -22.98
CA MET A 56 -41.75 32.71 -22.36
C MET A 56 -41.51 31.55 -23.33
N LYS A 57 -41.97 31.65 -24.59
CA LYS A 57 -41.67 30.63 -25.62
C LYS A 57 -40.17 30.52 -25.91
N ARG A 58 -39.42 31.63 -25.92
CA ARG A 58 -37.95 31.63 -26.08
C ARG A 58 -37.24 31.03 -24.87
N ILE A 59 -37.69 31.33 -23.65
CA ILE A 59 -37.14 30.75 -22.40
C ILE A 59 -37.44 29.25 -22.35
N LEU A 60 -38.67 28.82 -22.67
CA LEU A 60 -39.04 27.41 -22.74
C LEU A 60 -38.28 26.67 -23.85
N LEU A 61 -38.10 27.29 -25.03
CA LEU A 61 -37.31 26.71 -26.11
C LEU A 61 -35.82 26.65 -25.75
N ALA A 62 -35.27 27.67 -25.09
CA ALA A 62 -33.88 27.65 -24.60
C ALA A 62 -33.69 26.59 -23.50
N ALA A 63 -34.62 26.49 -22.55
CA ALA A 63 -34.62 25.45 -21.51
C ALA A 63 -34.74 24.04 -22.13
N LEU A 64 -35.59 23.87 -23.14
CA LEU A 64 -35.71 22.62 -23.90
C LEU A 64 -34.44 22.30 -24.69
N LEU A 65 -33.82 23.29 -25.36
CA LEU A 65 -32.55 23.12 -26.06
C LEU A 65 -31.40 22.80 -25.11
N VAL A 66 -31.38 23.36 -23.90
CA VAL A 66 -30.43 23.01 -22.83
C VAL A 66 -30.70 21.59 -22.32
N LEU A 67 -31.96 21.20 -22.08
CA LEU A 67 -32.34 19.83 -21.71
C LEU A 67 -31.99 18.79 -22.77
N VAL A 68 -32.13 19.15 -24.05
CA VAL A 68 -31.67 18.32 -25.17
C VAL A 68 -30.14 18.28 -25.20
N ALA A 69 -29.46 19.42 -25.08
CA ALA A 69 -27.99 19.47 -25.07
C ALA A 69 -27.37 18.64 -23.92
N THR A 70 -27.94 18.69 -22.71
CA THR A 70 -27.49 17.85 -21.59
C THR A 70 -27.81 16.36 -21.80
N ALA A 71 -28.91 16.01 -22.48
CA ALA A 71 -29.16 14.64 -22.94
C ALA A 71 -28.26 14.21 -24.13
N TYR A 72 -27.59 15.15 -24.79
CA TYR A 72 -26.65 14.89 -25.89
C TYR A 72 -25.19 14.75 -25.44
N ALA A 73 -24.83 15.21 -24.25
CA ALA A 73 -23.56 14.83 -23.62
C ALA A 73 -23.57 13.34 -23.27
N GLY A 74 -22.56 12.58 -23.71
CA GLY A 74 -22.31 11.23 -23.19
C GLY A 74 -21.63 11.34 -21.82
N ALA A 75 -22.06 10.52 -20.86
CA ALA A 75 -21.50 10.58 -19.51
C ALA A 75 -20.02 10.15 -19.53
N LYS A 76 -19.12 11.04 -19.09
CA LYS A 76 -17.67 10.83 -19.23
C LYS A 76 -17.19 9.71 -18.31
N ILE A 77 -16.30 8.83 -18.77
CA ILE A 77 -15.67 7.77 -17.99
C ILE A 77 -14.21 8.14 -17.71
N SER A 78 -13.81 8.01 -16.46
CA SER A 78 -12.39 8.06 -16.06
C SER A 78 -12.04 6.78 -15.30
N LEU A 79 -10.83 6.27 -15.53
CA LEU A 79 -10.31 5.07 -14.89
C LEU A 79 -9.05 5.40 -14.10
N PRO A 80 -8.74 4.66 -13.03
CA PRO A 80 -7.48 4.81 -12.34
C PRO A 80 -6.32 4.29 -13.18
N SER A 81 -5.12 4.80 -12.95
CA SER A 81 -3.89 4.43 -13.67
C SER A 81 -3.62 2.92 -13.64
N LEU A 82 -4.05 2.25 -12.56
CA LEU A 82 -4.00 0.79 -12.38
C LEU A 82 -4.91 -0.01 -13.33
N ILE A 83 -5.97 0.60 -13.87
CA ILE A 83 -6.95 -0.02 -14.77
C ILE A 83 -6.70 0.58 -16.16
N SER A 84 -5.62 0.11 -16.78
CA SER A 84 -5.09 0.59 -18.06
C SER A 84 -4.47 -0.56 -18.87
N ASP A 85 -4.06 -0.27 -20.11
CA ASP A 85 -3.42 -1.26 -21.00
C ASP A 85 -2.24 -1.95 -20.32
N ASN A 86 -2.06 -3.25 -20.60
CA ASN A 86 -1.06 -4.11 -19.96
C ASN A 86 -1.32 -4.40 -18.47
N MET A 87 -2.49 -4.10 -17.91
CA MET A 87 -2.79 -4.51 -16.52
C MET A 87 -2.76 -6.04 -16.32
N VAL A 88 -2.45 -6.48 -15.09
CA VAL A 88 -2.50 -7.90 -14.71
C VAL A 88 -3.55 -8.13 -13.64
N LEU A 89 -4.53 -8.99 -13.94
CA LEU A 89 -5.58 -9.37 -13.01
C LEU A 89 -5.24 -10.67 -12.28
N GLN A 90 -5.48 -10.71 -10.98
CA GLN A 90 -5.30 -11.93 -10.19
C GLN A 90 -6.23 -13.04 -10.68
N GLN A 91 -5.67 -14.20 -11.02
CA GLN A 91 -6.40 -15.36 -11.50
C GLN A 91 -7.25 -16.02 -10.42
N LYS A 92 -8.29 -16.75 -10.85
CA LYS A 92 -9.18 -17.56 -10.01
C LYS A 92 -9.79 -16.79 -8.83
N SER A 93 -10.03 -15.50 -9.04
CA SER A 93 -10.47 -14.56 -8.03
C SER A 93 -11.72 -13.79 -8.50
N ASN A 94 -12.19 -12.87 -7.66
CA ASN A 94 -13.25 -11.93 -7.97
C ASN A 94 -12.65 -10.53 -7.87
N VAL A 95 -12.16 -10.00 -8.99
CA VAL A 95 -11.36 -8.77 -9.02
C VAL A 95 -12.27 -7.54 -9.08
N LYS A 96 -11.94 -6.50 -8.30
CA LYS A 96 -12.64 -5.21 -8.34
C LYS A 96 -12.18 -4.43 -9.57
N ILE A 97 -13.12 -3.94 -10.37
CA ILE A 97 -12.92 -2.91 -11.41
C ILE A 97 -13.69 -1.66 -10.96
N TRP A 98 -13.10 -0.48 -11.06
CA TRP A 98 -13.69 0.77 -10.62
C TRP A 98 -13.24 1.96 -11.48
N GLY A 99 -13.90 3.08 -11.27
CA GLY A 99 -13.55 4.36 -11.89
C GLY A 99 -14.56 5.43 -11.48
N TRP A 100 -14.56 6.52 -12.25
CA TRP A 100 -15.47 7.64 -12.07
C TRP A 100 -16.31 7.86 -13.34
N SER A 101 -17.53 8.34 -13.17
CA SER A 101 -18.40 8.83 -14.25
C SER A 101 -19.54 9.68 -13.67
N ASP A 102 -20.25 10.43 -14.50
CA ASP A 102 -21.31 11.35 -14.04
C ASP A 102 -22.34 10.64 -13.14
N PRO A 103 -22.80 11.26 -12.03
CA PRO A 103 -23.71 10.63 -11.08
C PRO A 103 -24.97 10.03 -11.72
N GLY A 104 -25.31 8.80 -11.33
CA GLY A 104 -26.46 8.06 -11.87
C GLY A 104 -26.22 7.46 -13.26
N SER A 105 -25.07 7.67 -13.90
CA SER A 105 -24.73 7.01 -15.16
C SER A 105 -24.65 5.49 -14.98
N THR A 106 -25.21 4.74 -15.93
CA THR A 106 -25.02 3.30 -16.01
C THR A 106 -23.67 3.01 -16.69
N ILE A 107 -22.92 2.02 -16.21
CA ILE A 107 -21.66 1.56 -16.79
C ILE A 107 -21.79 0.07 -17.09
N THR A 108 -21.48 -0.34 -18.33
CA THR A 108 -21.50 -1.74 -18.76
C THR A 108 -20.09 -2.20 -19.12
N ILE A 109 -19.67 -3.35 -18.60
CA ILE A 109 -18.36 -3.93 -18.81
C ILE A 109 -18.48 -5.31 -19.45
N SER A 110 -17.72 -5.55 -20.51
CA SER A 110 -17.58 -6.85 -21.18
C SER A 110 -16.10 -7.24 -21.28
N THR A 111 -15.80 -8.55 -21.31
CA THR A 111 -14.43 -9.06 -21.27
C THR A 111 -14.23 -10.27 -22.18
N THR A 112 -13.06 -10.45 -22.77
CA THR A 112 -12.80 -11.57 -23.71
C THR A 112 -12.83 -12.96 -23.05
N TRP A 113 -12.71 -13.03 -21.71
CA TRP A 113 -12.72 -14.28 -20.96
C TRP A 113 -14.11 -14.68 -20.42
N SER A 114 -15.13 -13.83 -20.59
CA SER A 114 -16.47 -14.05 -20.06
C SER A 114 -17.54 -13.67 -21.06
N ARG A 115 -18.54 -14.54 -21.28
CA ARG A 115 -19.74 -14.21 -22.06
C ARG A 115 -20.77 -13.37 -21.29
N ARG A 116 -20.44 -12.98 -20.05
CA ARG A 116 -21.31 -12.18 -19.18
C ARG A 116 -20.92 -10.71 -19.28
N GLU A 117 -21.93 -9.86 -19.43
CA GLU A 117 -21.81 -8.43 -19.20
C GLU A 117 -22.03 -8.11 -17.71
N TYR A 118 -21.34 -7.07 -17.24
CA TYR A 118 -21.40 -6.59 -15.86
C TYR A 118 -21.89 -5.14 -15.89
N THR A 119 -23.04 -4.88 -15.28
CA THR A 119 -23.60 -3.53 -15.20
C THR A 119 -23.47 -2.99 -13.78
N THR A 120 -23.15 -1.71 -13.65
CA THR A 120 -23.13 -0.96 -12.38
C THR A 120 -23.61 0.48 -12.63
N ILE A 121 -23.83 1.25 -11.57
CA ILE A 121 -24.32 2.64 -11.64
C ILE A 121 -23.34 3.52 -10.86
N SER A 122 -23.00 4.68 -11.42
CA SER A 122 -22.19 5.69 -10.74
C SER A 122 -22.96 6.32 -9.59
N GLY A 123 -22.34 6.36 -8.41
CA GLY A 123 -22.92 6.92 -7.20
C GLY A 123 -23.08 8.45 -7.25
N PRO A 124 -23.71 9.04 -6.22
CA PRO A 124 -23.84 10.50 -6.10
C PRO A 124 -22.49 11.23 -6.04
N ASP A 125 -21.42 10.54 -5.63
CA ASP A 125 -20.03 11.02 -5.60
C ASP A 125 -19.28 10.78 -6.93
N GLY A 126 -19.99 10.33 -7.98
CA GLY A 126 -19.43 10.06 -9.29
C GLY A 126 -18.58 8.79 -9.36
N LYS A 127 -18.59 7.92 -8.34
CA LYS A 127 -17.79 6.67 -8.33
C LYS A 127 -18.63 5.47 -8.71
N TRP A 128 -18.05 4.57 -9.48
CA TRP A 128 -18.64 3.26 -9.75
C TRP A 128 -17.63 2.14 -9.49
N SER A 129 -18.13 0.96 -9.15
CA SER A 129 -17.33 -0.25 -9.15
C SER A 129 -18.18 -1.49 -9.39
N THR A 130 -17.53 -2.57 -9.81
CA THR A 130 -18.12 -3.90 -9.93
C THR A 130 -17.05 -4.97 -9.72
N TYR A 131 -17.46 -6.21 -9.50
CA TYR A 131 -16.55 -7.34 -9.33
C TYR A 131 -16.68 -8.33 -10.50
N ILE A 132 -15.54 -8.67 -11.10
CA ILE A 132 -15.44 -9.56 -12.25
C ILE A 132 -14.72 -10.84 -11.84
N LYS A 133 -15.31 -11.99 -12.14
CA LYS A 133 -14.68 -13.29 -11.88
C LYS A 133 -13.61 -13.58 -12.93
N THR A 134 -12.40 -13.90 -12.49
CA THR A 134 -11.28 -14.29 -13.36
C THR A 134 -11.15 -15.82 -13.49
N PRO A 135 -10.80 -16.35 -14.68
CA PRO A 135 -10.46 -17.76 -14.87
C PRO A 135 -9.05 -18.06 -14.31
N GLY A 136 -8.53 -19.25 -14.60
CA GLY A 136 -7.08 -19.50 -14.53
C GLY A 136 -6.29 -18.70 -15.56
N CYS A 137 -4.96 -18.84 -15.56
CA CYS A 137 -4.05 -18.05 -16.39
C CYS A 137 -4.46 -17.87 -17.86
N ARG A 138 -4.38 -16.62 -18.36
CA ARG A 138 -4.59 -16.23 -19.76
C ARG A 138 -3.73 -15.01 -20.09
N SER A 139 -3.38 -14.84 -21.37
CA SER A 139 -2.67 -13.67 -21.89
C SER A 139 -3.49 -13.00 -23.00
N GLY A 140 -3.14 -11.77 -23.40
CA GLY A 140 -3.74 -11.09 -24.55
C GLY A 140 -5.25 -10.88 -24.45
N GLN A 141 -5.78 -10.70 -23.23
CA GLN A 141 -7.21 -10.45 -23.02
C GLN A 141 -7.54 -8.97 -23.21
N THR A 142 -8.82 -8.65 -23.45
CA THR A 142 -9.32 -7.27 -23.46
C THR A 142 -10.57 -7.10 -22.60
N MET A 143 -10.79 -5.86 -22.14
CA MET A 143 -11.98 -5.43 -21.40
C MET A 143 -12.51 -4.15 -22.03
N ARG A 144 -13.81 -4.11 -22.33
CA ARG A 144 -14.49 -2.92 -22.87
C ARG A 144 -15.42 -2.37 -21.80
N ILE A 145 -15.34 -1.08 -21.54
CA ILE A 145 -16.15 -0.34 -20.57
C ILE A 145 -16.93 0.73 -21.35
N LEU A 146 -18.26 0.65 -21.31
CA LEU A 146 -19.17 1.46 -22.10
C LEU A 146 -20.09 2.27 -21.19
N SER A 147 -20.27 3.57 -21.47
CA SER A 147 -21.27 4.38 -20.76
C SER A 147 -22.68 3.99 -21.20
N GLY A 148 -23.68 4.14 -20.33
CA GLY A 148 -25.08 3.74 -20.61
C GLY A 148 -25.72 4.49 -21.80
N SER A 149 -25.10 5.59 -22.23
CA SER A 149 -25.47 6.32 -23.45
C SER A 149 -24.99 5.63 -24.75
N GLY A 150 -24.06 4.68 -24.65
CA GLY A 150 -23.36 4.05 -25.77
C GLY A 150 -22.37 4.96 -26.51
N ARG A 151 -22.18 6.22 -26.06
CA ARG A 151 -21.38 7.23 -26.78
C ARG A 151 -19.90 7.28 -26.40
N GLU A 152 -19.52 6.69 -25.26
CA GLU A 152 -18.14 6.62 -24.83
C GLU A 152 -17.79 5.18 -24.44
N GLU A 153 -16.65 4.74 -24.95
CA GLU A 153 -16.11 3.41 -24.74
C GLU A 153 -14.61 3.51 -24.45
N ILE A 154 -14.17 2.82 -23.41
CA ILE A 154 -12.75 2.57 -23.14
C ILE A 154 -12.49 1.08 -23.37
N THR A 155 -11.57 0.77 -24.29
CA THR A 155 -11.02 -0.59 -24.45
C THR A 155 -9.68 -0.65 -23.76
N ILE A 156 -9.52 -1.62 -22.86
CA ILE A 156 -8.26 -1.97 -22.20
C ILE A 156 -7.72 -3.24 -22.85
N SER A 157 -6.48 -3.17 -23.29
CA SER A 157 -5.80 -4.16 -24.14
C SER A 157 -4.62 -4.83 -23.43
N ASN A 158 -4.19 -5.97 -23.97
CA ASN A 158 -3.10 -6.79 -23.44
C ASN A 158 -3.22 -7.13 -21.94
N ILE A 159 -4.44 -7.39 -21.48
CA ILE A 159 -4.69 -7.81 -20.10
C ILE A 159 -4.13 -9.22 -19.91
N LEU A 160 -3.28 -9.37 -18.89
CA LEU A 160 -2.86 -10.68 -18.40
C LEU A 160 -3.75 -11.11 -17.23
N ILE A 161 -4.01 -12.41 -17.13
CA ILE A 161 -4.67 -13.03 -15.99
C ILE A 161 -3.65 -14.00 -15.39
N GLY A 162 -3.21 -13.74 -14.17
CA GLY A 162 -1.98 -14.32 -13.61
C GLY A 162 -1.89 -14.23 -12.10
N GLU A 163 -0.67 -14.14 -11.57
CA GLU A 163 -0.45 -13.77 -10.17
C GLU A 163 -0.12 -12.28 -10.08
N VAL A 164 -0.70 -11.57 -9.11
CA VAL A 164 -0.43 -10.15 -8.87
C VAL A 164 0.15 -9.97 -7.48
N TRP A 165 1.30 -9.33 -7.38
CA TRP A 165 1.96 -9.06 -6.09
C TRP A 165 2.16 -7.57 -5.87
N LEU A 166 2.02 -7.16 -4.63
CA LEU A 166 2.47 -5.85 -4.17
C LEU A 166 3.92 -5.98 -3.68
N ALA A 167 4.76 -5.02 -4.03
CA ALA A 167 6.12 -4.89 -3.56
C ALA A 167 6.27 -3.51 -2.92
N SER A 168 6.55 -3.46 -1.61
CA SER A 168 6.48 -2.22 -0.83
C SER A 168 7.57 -2.09 0.23
N GLY A 169 7.74 -0.87 0.74
CA GLY A 169 8.77 -0.54 1.73
C GLY A 169 9.58 0.69 1.33
N GLN A 170 10.87 0.71 1.70
CA GLN A 170 11.76 1.86 1.44
C GLN A 170 12.82 1.55 0.38
N SER A 171 13.91 2.32 0.37
CA SER A 171 14.99 2.34 -0.63
C SER A 171 15.48 0.96 -1.07
N ASN A 172 15.65 0.01 -0.15
CA ASN A 172 16.08 -1.35 -0.52
C ASN A 172 15.03 -2.15 -1.33
N MET A 173 13.73 -1.86 -1.20
CA MET A 173 12.69 -2.34 -2.13
C MET A 173 12.64 -1.49 -3.41
N GLU A 174 12.77 -0.18 -3.27
CA GLU A 174 12.57 0.80 -4.35
C GLU A 174 13.63 0.73 -5.45
N PHE A 175 14.91 0.58 -5.06
CA PHE A 175 16.05 0.85 -5.94
C PHE A 175 16.05 0.04 -7.24
N GLU A 176 16.29 0.78 -8.32
CA GLU A 176 16.43 0.26 -9.68
C GLU A 176 17.61 -0.71 -9.81
N MET A 177 17.59 -1.56 -10.85
CA MET A 177 18.73 -2.43 -11.14
C MET A 177 19.97 -1.62 -11.52
N LYS A 178 19.80 -0.63 -12.41
CA LYS A 178 20.90 0.26 -12.78
C LYS A 178 21.23 1.20 -11.62
N PRO A 179 22.49 1.64 -11.46
CA PRO A 179 22.82 2.76 -10.59
C PRO A 179 22.25 4.08 -11.17
N HIS A 180 21.86 5.03 -10.30
CA HIS A 180 21.45 6.35 -10.78
C HIS A 180 22.70 7.13 -11.30
N PRO A 181 22.64 7.79 -12.48
CA PRO A 181 23.81 8.44 -13.06
C PRO A 181 24.31 9.66 -12.26
N ALA A 182 23.43 10.33 -11.51
CA ALA A 182 23.79 11.48 -10.67
C ALA A 182 23.92 11.10 -9.18
N ASP A 183 23.05 10.22 -8.68
CA ASP A 183 22.92 9.91 -7.25
C ASP A 183 23.73 8.68 -6.89
N LYS A 184 25.00 8.91 -6.52
CA LYS A 184 25.96 7.84 -6.18
C LYS A 184 25.53 6.93 -5.02
N TRP A 185 24.53 7.33 -4.23
CA TRP A 185 23.94 6.55 -3.14
C TRP A 185 22.82 5.59 -3.60
N MET A 186 22.28 5.79 -4.81
CA MET A 186 21.38 4.86 -5.50
C MET A 186 22.23 3.86 -6.30
N THR A 187 22.79 2.89 -5.59
CA THR A 187 23.95 2.10 -6.05
C THR A 187 23.65 0.97 -7.05
N GLY A 188 22.36 0.72 -7.35
CA GLY A 188 21.92 -0.34 -8.25
C GLY A 188 22.17 -1.75 -7.71
N MET A 189 22.34 -2.72 -8.60
CA MET A 189 22.74 -4.09 -8.28
C MET A 189 24.06 -4.52 -8.96
N TYR A 190 24.68 -5.57 -8.44
CA TYR A 190 25.77 -6.27 -9.14
C TYR A 190 25.25 -6.92 -10.44
N GLU A 191 26.10 -6.96 -11.47
CA GLU A 191 25.79 -7.53 -12.81
C GLU A 191 24.51 -6.95 -13.47
N TRP A 192 24.08 -5.73 -13.13
CA TRP A 192 22.81 -5.16 -13.59
C TRP A 192 22.63 -5.12 -15.12
N GLU A 193 23.70 -4.90 -15.89
CA GLU A 193 23.66 -4.88 -17.36
C GLU A 193 23.24 -6.25 -17.91
N LYS A 194 23.92 -7.30 -17.46
CA LYS A 194 23.62 -8.70 -17.81
C LYS A 194 22.23 -9.13 -17.34
N GLU A 195 21.78 -8.68 -16.17
CA GLU A 195 20.41 -8.96 -15.71
C GLU A 195 19.37 -8.25 -16.59
N ALA A 196 19.59 -6.97 -16.93
CA ALA A 196 18.70 -6.21 -17.80
C ALA A 196 18.64 -6.78 -19.22
N ASP A 197 19.78 -7.13 -19.83
CA ASP A 197 19.85 -7.71 -21.19
C ASP A 197 19.02 -9.01 -21.31
N ASN A 198 18.90 -9.76 -20.21
CA ASN A 198 18.12 -11.00 -20.13
C ASN A 198 16.68 -10.79 -19.61
N ALA A 199 16.22 -9.55 -19.43
CA ALA A 199 14.91 -9.22 -18.86
C ALA A 199 13.74 -9.16 -19.88
N GLY A 200 13.84 -9.85 -21.02
CA GLY A 200 12.79 -9.92 -22.04
C GLY A 200 11.63 -10.85 -21.68
N TYR A 201 10.77 -10.46 -20.74
CA TYR A 201 9.66 -11.29 -20.24
C TYR A 201 8.27 -10.71 -20.59
N PRO A 202 7.69 -11.01 -21.78
CA PRO A 202 6.41 -10.43 -22.21
C PRO A 202 5.18 -10.89 -21.38
N HIS A 203 5.36 -11.85 -20.47
CA HIS A 203 4.34 -12.28 -19.52
C HIS A 203 4.59 -11.76 -18.08
N ILE A 204 5.57 -10.88 -17.90
CA ILE A 204 5.77 -10.12 -16.67
C ILE A 204 5.43 -8.66 -17.00
N HIS A 205 4.45 -8.08 -16.31
CA HIS A 205 4.16 -6.66 -16.42
C HIS A 205 4.40 -5.97 -15.08
N LEU A 206 4.90 -4.74 -15.14
CA LEU A 206 5.42 -4.00 -14.00
C LEU A 206 4.72 -2.64 -13.92
N PHE A 207 4.27 -2.27 -12.73
CA PHE A 207 3.68 -0.97 -12.42
C PHE A 207 4.51 -0.32 -11.31
N LYS A 208 5.03 0.90 -11.50
CA LYS A 208 5.59 1.72 -10.41
C LYS A 208 4.54 2.78 -10.06
N VAL A 209 4.10 2.80 -8.80
CA VAL A 209 3.44 3.96 -8.21
C VAL A 209 4.52 5.04 -8.10
N GLU A 210 4.30 6.20 -8.73
CA GLU A 210 5.22 7.33 -8.59
C GLU A 210 5.24 7.82 -7.14
N GLU A 211 6.42 8.27 -6.71
CA GLU A 211 6.63 8.79 -5.36
C GLU A 211 5.81 10.07 -5.14
N ASP A 212 5.02 10.06 -4.08
CA ASP A 212 4.14 11.16 -3.68
C ASP A 212 3.88 11.08 -2.16
N TYR A 213 3.40 12.16 -1.55
CA TYR A 213 2.99 12.21 -0.16
C TYR A 213 1.88 13.24 0.03
N ASN A 214 0.93 12.97 0.93
CA ASN A 214 -0.13 13.91 1.26
C ASN A 214 -0.39 13.91 2.77
N HIS A 215 -0.29 15.07 3.41
CA HIS A 215 -0.47 15.19 4.87
C HIS A 215 -1.93 15.31 5.28
N ASP A 216 -2.79 15.83 4.39
CA ASP A 216 -4.14 16.27 4.76
C ASP A 216 -5.19 15.17 4.59
N ALA A 217 -5.15 14.44 3.46
CA ALA A 217 -6.22 13.52 3.08
C ALA A 217 -5.73 12.35 2.20
N PRO A 218 -6.45 11.21 2.20
CA PRO A 218 -6.19 10.13 1.25
C PRO A 218 -6.50 10.57 -0.19
N GLN A 219 -5.57 10.35 -1.10
CA GLN A 219 -5.78 10.51 -2.54
C GLN A 219 -6.53 9.28 -3.08
N GLU A 220 -7.42 9.48 -4.06
CA GLU A 220 -8.16 8.38 -4.70
C GLU A 220 -7.46 7.81 -5.93
N GLU A 221 -6.45 8.52 -6.44
CA GLU A 221 -5.69 8.19 -7.65
C GLU A 221 -4.18 8.39 -7.41
N CYS A 222 -3.35 7.61 -8.11
CA CYS A 222 -1.90 7.73 -8.10
C CYS A 222 -1.38 8.00 -9.51
N ARG A 223 -0.09 8.27 -9.67
CA ARG A 223 0.55 8.27 -11.00
C ARG A 223 1.33 6.97 -11.19
N GLY A 224 1.33 6.47 -12.43
CA GLY A 224 2.02 5.23 -12.79
C GLY A 224 1.47 4.65 -14.09
N LYS A 225 2.13 3.61 -14.61
CA LYS A 225 1.69 2.91 -15.82
C LYS A 225 2.10 1.43 -15.79
N TRP A 226 1.25 0.56 -16.30
CA TRP A 226 1.62 -0.83 -16.57
C TRP A 226 2.51 -0.93 -17.80
N MET A 227 3.71 -1.47 -17.60
CA MET A 227 4.73 -1.65 -18.62
C MET A 227 5.02 -3.13 -18.82
N VAL A 228 5.05 -3.58 -20.08
CA VAL A 228 5.52 -4.93 -20.44
C VAL A 228 7.01 -5.04 -20.13
N CYS A 229 7.44 -6.10 -19.45
CA CYS A 229 8.84 -6.24 -19.08
C CYS A 229 9.74 -6.46 -20.31
N SER A 230 10.74 -5.59 -20.43
CA SER A 230 11.80 -5.59 -21.43
C SER A 230 13.10 -5.11 -20.75
N PRO A 231 14.27 -5.25 -21.39
CA PRO A 231 15.53 -4.73 -20.86
C PRO A 231 15.47 -3.25 -20.45
N ASP A 232 14.80 -2.42 -21.26
CA ASP A 232 14.63 -0.98 -20.97
C ASP A 232 13.67 -0.70 -19.81
N VAL A 233 12.65 -1.52 -19.61
CA VAL A 233 11.74 -1.36 -18.45
C VAL A 233 12.40 -1.88 -17.18
N ALA A 234 13.00 -3.08 -17.24
CA ALA A 234 13.62 -3.75 -16.12
C ALA A 234 14.75 -2.92 -15.50
N LYS A 235 15.68 -2.38 -16.31
CA LYS A 235 16.83 -1.63 -15.78
C LYS A 235 16.44 -0.39 -14.97
N ASN A 236 15.25 0.18 -15.23
CA ASN A 236 14.66 1.34 -14.55
C ASN A 236 13.57 0.95 -13.53
N TYR A 237 13.49 -0.32 -13.12
CA TYR A 237 12.52 -0.81 -12.15
C TYR A 237 13.22 -1.47 -10.96
N SER A 238 12.53 -1.55 -9.83
CA SER A 238 13.02 -2.20 -8.62
C SER A 238 13.66 -3.55 -8.92
N ALA A 239 14.93 -3.68 -8.56
CA ALA A 239 15.68 -4.91 -8.76
C ALA A 239 15.01 -6.09 -8.04
N ILE A 240 14.67 -5.90 -6.75
CA ILE A 240 14.05 -6.97 -5.94
C ILE A 240 12.67 -7.36 -6.46
N ALA A 241 11.83 -6.38 -6.81
CA ALA A 241 10.46 -6.64 -7.27
C ALA A 241 10.44 -7.38 -8.61
N PHE A 242 11.30 -7.02 -9.57
CA PHE A 242 11.45 -7.75 -10.83
C PHE A 242 12.05 -9.15 -10.62
N LEU A 243 13.14 -9.28 -9.86
CA LEU A 243 13.80 -10.57 -9.66
C LEU A 243 12.84 -11.58 -9.00
N PHE A 244 12.05 -11.12 -8.04
CA PHE A 244 10.92 -11.86 -7.46
C PHE A 244 9.88 -12.26 -8.51
N ALA A 245 9.45 -11.33 -9.38
CA ALA A 245 8.50 -11.61 -10.46
C ALA A 245 9.02 -12.68 -11.43
N ARG A 246 10.29 -12.56 -11.84
CA ARG A 246 11.01 -13.48 -12.72
C ARG A 246 11.07 -14.89 -12.14
N GLU A 247 11.37 -15.02 -10.85
CA GLU A 247 11.41 -16.32 -10.18
C GLU A 247 10.03 -16.95 -10.06
N LEU A 248 9.00 -16.19 -9.68
CA LEU A 248 7.62 -16.69 -9.69
C LEU A 248 7.17 -17.10 -11.09
N HIS A 249 7.43 -16.28 -12.11
CA HIS A 249 7.11 -16.57 -13.51
C HIS A 249 7.75 -17.88 -13.95
N THR A 250 9.05 -18.04 -13.70
CA THR A 250 9.84 -19.23 -14.06
C THR A 250 9.37 -20.48 -13.33
N ALA A 251 9.19 -20.42 -12.02
CA ALA A 251 8.84 -21.58 -11.20
C ALA A 251 7.36 -22.01 -11.34
N LEU A 252 6.47 -21.11 -11.76
CA LEU A 252 5.04 -21.38 -11.92
C LEU A 252 4.61 -21.58 -13.37
N ASN A 253 5.38 -21.06 -14.34
CA ASN A 253 4.99 -20.90 -15.75
C ASN A 253 3.65 -20.15 -15.90
N ARG A 254 3.58 -18.93 -15.34
CA ARG A 254 2.35 -18.11 -15.26
C ARG A 254 2.65 -16.64 -15.52
N PRO A 255 1.71 -15.88 -16.10
CA PRO A 255 1.79 -14.42 -16.10
C PRO A 255 1.93 -13.86 -14.68
N VAL A 256 2.79 -12.84 -14.51
CA VAL A 256 3.01 -12.17 -13.21
C VAL A 256 2.91 -10.66 -13.37
N GLY A 257 2.12 -10.02 -12.52
CA GLY A 257 2.08 -8.58 -12.34
C GLY A 257 2.73 -8.19 -11.03
N VAL A 258 3.57 -7.15 -11.02
CA VAL A 258 4.03 -6.53 -9.77
C VAL A 258 3.71 -5.05 -9.75
N ILE A 259 3.08 -4.62 -8.66
CA ILE A 259 2.87 -3.22 -8.31
C ILE A 259 3.98 -2.87 -7.31
N LEU A 260 4.86 -1.95 -7.67
CA LEU A 260 5.87 -1.36 -6.78
C LEU A 260 5.28 -0.09 -6.16
N CYS A 261 5.19 -0.09 -4.83
CA CYS A 261 4.74 1.03 -4.01
C CYS A 261 5.75 1.20 -2.88
N ALA A 262 6.87 1.86 -3.17
CA ALA A 262 8.01 2.01 -2.28
C ALA A 262 8.55 3.46 -2.32
N PHE A 263 9.06 3.96 -1.19
CA PHE A 263 9.62 5.32 -1.07
C PHE A 263 10.74 5.33 -0.03
N GLY A 264 11.95 5.71 -0.44
CA GLY A 264 13.16 5.81 0.36
C GLY A 264 13.04 6.59 1.67
N GLY A 265 13.75 6.12 2.70
CA GLY A 265 13.82 6.81 3.99
C GLY A 265 12.52 6.86 4.80
N THR A 266 11.45 6.19 4.39
CA THR A 266 10.15 6.21 5.09
C THR A 266 10.13 5.35 6.36
N HIS A 267 9.34 5.77 7.35
CA HIS A 267 9.01 4.97 8.54
C HIS A 267 7.76 4.14 8.28
N ALA A 268 7.59 2.97 8.90
CA ALA A 268 6.37 2.15 8.77
C ALA A 268 5.07 2.91 9.15
N GLU A 269 5.18 3.92 10.03
CA GLU A 269 4.08 4.82 10.40
C GLU A 269 3.58 5.70 9.25
N SER A 270 4.42 6.05 8.26
CA SER A 270 3.92 6.79 7.09
C SER A 270 3.05 5.93 6.17
N TRP A 271 3.12 4.59 6.30
CA TRP A 271 2.39 3.58 5.53
C TRP A 271 1.10 3.08 6.20
N THR A 272 0.75 3.61 7.37
CA THR A 272 -0.41 3.21 8.18
C THR A 272 -1.45 4.33 8.21
N ARG A 273 -2.76 4.02 8.21
CA ARG A 273 -3.81 5.04 8.36
C ARG A 273 -3.69 5.84 9.65
N ASN A 274 -3.96 7.15 9.58
CA ASN A 274 -4.01 8.01 10.77
C ASN A 274 -5.00 7.47 11.81
N THR A 275 -6.16 6.94 11.38
CA THR A 275 -7.19 6.34 12.24
C THR A 275 -6.77 5.09 13.02
N ILE A 276 -5.57 4.56 12.78
CA ILE A 276 -4.98 3.43 13.52
C ILE A 276 -3.96 3.93 14.57
N MET A 277 -3.44 5.15 14.39
CA MET A 277 -2.34 5.71 15.17
C MET A 277 -2.78 6.89 16.05
N GLU A 278 -3.83 7.61 15.65
CA GLU A 278 -4.38 8.72 16.41
C GLU A 278 -4.91 8.24 17.77
N ASN A 279 -4.50 8.94 18.84
CA ASN A 279 -4.78 8.61 20.24
C ASN A 279 -4.04 7.39 20.83
N ASP A 280 -3.16 6.70 20.08
CA ASP A 280 -2.26 5.69 20.66
C ASP A 280 -0.89 6.32 21.05
N SER A 281 -0.54 6.17 22.32
CA SER A 281 0.71 6.68 22.92
C SER A 281 2.00 6.13 22.29
N LEU A 282 1.92 4.98 21.61
CA LEU A 282 3.01 4.41 20.80
C LEU A 282 3.53 5.42 19.76
N TYR A 283 2.62 6.23 19.20
CA TYR A 283 2.90 7.12 18.08
C TYR A 283 3.18 8.58 18.50
N SER A 284 2.94 8.96 19.76
CA SER A 284 3.07 10.36 20.20
C SER A 284 4.45 10.96 19.88
N LYS A 285 5.52 10.18 20.05
CA LYS A 285 6.89 10.62 19.72
C LYS A 285 7.08 10.95 18.23
N VAL A 286 6.52 10.13 17.33
CA VAL A 286 6.68 10.36 15.88
C VAL A 286 5.81 11.53 15.43
N TYR A 287 4.59 11.68 15.96
CA TYR A 287 3.76 12.88 15.72
C TYR A 287 4.47 14.17 16.17
N SER A 288 5.02 14.22 17.39
CA SER A 288 5.75 15.40 17.85
C SER A 288 7.03 15.68 17.03
N SER A 289 7.72 14.64 16.54
CA SER A 289 8.96 14.81 15.77
C SER A 289 8.74 15.22 14.31
N TYR A 290 7.55 14.96 13.75
CA TYR A 290 7.20 15.16 12.34
C TYR A 290 5.96 16.05 12.16
N ALA A 291 5.60 16.86 13.17
CA ALA A 291 4.48 17.80 13.07
C ALA A 291 4.72 18.82 11.93
N PRO A 292 3.68 19.29 11.23
CA PRO A 292 3.82 20.06 9.98
C PRO A 292 4.78 21.25 10.05
N ASP A 293 4.76 22.03 11.14
CA ASP A 293 5.57 23.24 11.30
C ASP A 293 7.07 22.98 11.57
N THR A 294 7.44 21.73 11.87
CA THR A 294 8.83 21.36 12.20
C THR A 294 9.75 21.39 10.99
N ASP A 295 11.01 21.77 11.18
CA ASP A 295 12.02 21.71 10.12
C ASP A 295 12.34 20.26 9.69
N VAL A 296 12.04 19.29 10.55
CA VAL A 296 12.09 17.85 10.24
C VAL A 296 11.02 17.48 9.20
N CYS A 297 9.78 17.96 9.36
CA CYS A 297 8.73 17.80 8.36
C CYS A 297 9.12 18.47 7.03
N LYS A 298 9.54 19.74 7.06
CA LYS A 298 9.96 20.49 5.85
C LYS A 298 11.08 19.78 5.08
N LYS A 299 12.01 19.12 5.78
CA LYS A 299 13.12 18.39 5.18
C LYS A 299 12.75 16.97 4.73
N TYR A 300 11.83 16.31 5.42
CA TYR A 300 11.46 14.91 5.17
C TYR A 300 9.93 14.70 5.19
N PRO A 301 9.18 15.34 4.29
CA PRO A 301 7.71 15.34 4.35
C PRO A 301 7.10 13.95 4.11
N HIS A 302 7.80 13.05 3.41
CA HIS A 302 7.45 11.64 3.21
C HIS A 302 7.53 10.78 4.49
N LYS A 303 8.21 11.26 5.55
CA LYS A 303 8.33 10.53 6.84
C LYS A 303 7.20 10.82 7.83
N VAL A 304 6.33 11.79 7.52
CA VAL A 304 5.18 12.16 8.34
C VAL A 304 4.21 10.97 8.45
N PRO A 305 3.65 10.66 9.64
CA PRO A 305 2.67 9.58 9.80
C PRO A 305 1.51 9.68 8.79
N ALA A 306 1.06 8.53 8.29
CA ALA A 306 0.04 8.38 7.24
C ALA A 306 0.32 9.03 5.86
N ALA A 307 1.40 9.81 5.68
CA ALA A 307 1.59 10.62 4.48
C ALA A 307 1.75 9.80 3.18
N ILE A 308 2.40 8.65 3.26
CA ILE A 308 2.58 7.71 2.15
C ILE A 308 1.34 6.83 1.97
N TRP A 309 0.69 6.46 3.08
CA TRP A 309 -0.58 5.78 3.02
C TRP A 309 -1.61 6.61 2.25
N ASN A 310 -1.71 7.89 2.55
CA ASN A 310 -2.62 8.83 1.89
C ASN A 310 -2.39 8.90 0.38
N ALA A 311 -1.14 9.08 -0.08
CA ALA A 311 -0.86 9.38 -1.50
C ALA A 311 -0.53 8.16 -2.36
N MET A 312 0.10 7.11 -1.80
CA MET A 312 0.59 5.96 -2.59
C MET A 312 -0.16 4.66 -2.30
N VAL A 313 -0.58 4.43 -1.05
CA VAL A 313 -1.27 3.16 -0.69
C VAL A 313 -2.77 3.25 -0.97
N ASN A 314 -3.43 4.34 -0.55
CA ASN A 314 -4.89 4.46 -0.67
C ASN A 314 -5.40 4.35 -2.13
N PRO A 315 -4.76 4.95 -3.16
CA PRO A 315 -5.17 4.77 -4.56
C PRO A 315 -5.12 3.31 -5.07
N ILE A 316 -4.24 2.48 -4.48
CA ILE A 316 -4.07 1.08 -4.90
C ILE A 316 -4.94 0.10 -4.08
N VAL A 317 -5.63 0.59 -3.03
CA VAL A 317 -6.55 -0.22 -2.21
C VAL A 317 -7.70 -0.76 -3.07
N GLY A 318 -7.88 -2.08 -3.00
CA GLY A 318 -8.92 -2.79 -3.76
C GLY A 318 -8.41 -3.39 -5.08
N TYR A 319 -7.20 -3.05 -5.54
CA TYR A 319 -6.55 -3.88 -6.56
C TYR A 319 -6.29 -5.26 -5.98
N THR A 320 -6.81 -6.29 -6.64
CA THR A 320 -6.79 -7.65 -6.08
C THR A 320 -5.41 -8.26 -6.27
N VAL A 321 -4.68 -8.43 -5.16
CA VAL A 321 -3.35 -9.05 -5.12
C VAL A 321 -3.40 -10.42 -4.41
N LYS A 322 -2.39 -11.25 -4.70
CA LYS A 322 -2.12 -12.55 -4.06
C LYS A 322 -1.39 -12.42 -2.72
N GLY A 323 -0.60 -11.37 -2.54
CA GLY A 323 0.22 -11.12 -1.36
C GLY A 323 1.08 -9.87 -1.52
N ASN A 324 1.79 -9.51 -0.45
CA ASN A 324 2.75 -8.42 -0.41
C ASN A 324 4.15 -8.91 -0.04
N ILE A 325 5.17 -8.34 -0.69
CA ILE A 325 6.56 -8.39 -0.22
C ILE A 325 6.97 -7.03 0.34
N TRP A 326 7.61 -7.02 1.52
CA TRP A 326 7.93 -5.81 2.28
C TRP A 326 9.44 -5.74 2.61
N TYR A 327 10.12 -4.66 2.21
CA TYR A 327 11.51 -4.42 2.63
C TYR A 327 11.65 -3.01 3.19
N GLN A 328 11.58 -2.94 4.51
CA GLN A 328 11.79 -1.75 5.31
C GLN A 328 12.11 -2.16 6.76
N ALA A 329 13.04 -1.44 7.38
CA ALA A 329 13.02 -1.05 8.80
C ALA A 329 14.13 -0.04 9.15
N GLU A 330 15.00 0.31 8.21
CA GLU A 330 16.23 1.06 8.43
C GLU A 330 15.95 2.42 9.07
N SER A 331 14.92 3.12 8.59
CA SER A 331 14.48 4.40 9.18
C SER A 331 13.91 4.26 10.60
N ASN A 332 13.38 3.09 10.97
CA ASN A 332 12.87 2.79 12.32
C ASN A 332 13.96 2.25 13.28
N ALA A 333 15.21 2.04 12.84
CA ALA A 333 16.21 1.32 13.65
C ALA A 333 16.51 1.98 15.02
N TRP A 334 16.50 3.32 15.08
CA TRP A 334 16.67 4.08 16.33
C TRP A 334 15.45 4.07 17.26
N ARG A 335 14.32 3.52 16.79
CA ARG A 335 13.09 3.26 17.56
C ARG A 335 12.66 1.79 17.47
N ALA A 336 13.63 0.89 17.33
CA ALA A 336 13.40 -0.55 17.12
C ALA A 336 12.48 -1.20 18.17
N GLY A 337 12.46 -0.69 19.41
CA GLY A 337 11.57 -1.17 20.47
C GLY A 337 10.08 -1.09 20.09
N ASP A 338 9.68 -0.06 19.37
CA ASP A 338 8.30 0.23 18.96
C ASP A 338 7.90 -0.59 17.70
N TYR A 339 8.88 -0.98 16.89
CA TYR A 339 8.69 -1.58 15.56
C TYR A 339 7.76 -2.79 15.52
N PRO A 340 7.82 -3.77 16.46
CA PRO A 340 6.97 -4.97 16.38
C PRO A 340 5.48 -4.61 16.36
N GLN A 341 5.05 -3.67 17.22
CA GLN A 341 3.65 -3.26 17.28
C GLN A 341 3.26 -2.37 16.10
N ILE A 342 4.14 -1.46 15.67
CA ILE A 342 3.92 -0.62 14.49
C ILE A 342 3.66 -1.49 13.25
N PHE A 343 4.52 -2.48 12.99
CA PHE A 343 4.39 -3.36 11.84
C PHE A 343 3.15 -4.26 11.92
N VAL A 344 2.81 -4.76 13.12
CA VAL A 344 1.56 -5.51 13.36
C VAL A 344 0.32 -4.66 13.07
N ASN A 345 0.30 -3.40 13.52
CA ASN A 345 -0.79 -2.47 13.26
C ASN A 345 -0.93 -2.18 11.75
N MET A 346 0.18 -1.90 11.05
CA MET A 346 0.22 -1.67 9.60
C MET A 346 -0.30 -2.88 8.80
N VAL A 347 0.16 -4.10 9.09
CA VAL A 347 -0.27 -5.31 8.36
C VAL A 347 -1.74 -5.62 8.60
N ASN A 348 -2.25 -5.43 9.82
CA ASN A 348 -3.67 -5.60 10.11
C ASN A 348 -4.54 -4.53 9.44
N ASP A 349 -4.05 -3.29 9.36
CA ASP A 349 -4.70 -2.20 8.64
C ASP A 349 -4.85 -2.52 7.14
N TRP A 350 -3.76 -2.94 6.49
CA TRP A 350 -3.77 -3.32 5.08
C TRP A 350 -4.66 -4.56 4.82
N ARG A 351 -4.64 -5.56 5.71
CA ARG A 351 -5.55 -6.72 5.63
C ARG A 351 -7.02 -6.31 5.70
N SER A 352 -7.34 -5.28 6.48
CA SER A 352 -8.68 -4.69 6.56
C SER A 352 -9.04 -3.97 5.27
N LEU A 353 -8.16 -3.07 4.78
CA LEU A 353 -8.35 -2.29 3.55
C LEU A 353 -8.54 -3.16 2.30
N TRP A 354 -7.77 -4.24 2.16
CA TRP A 354 -7.92 -5.20 1.04
C TRP A 354 -9.09 -6.19 1.22
N GLY A 355 -9.79 -6.19 2.36
CA GLY A 355 -10.81 -7.18 2.69
C GLY A 355 -10.26 -8.61 2.86
N GLN A 356 -8.94 -8.77 2.94
CA GLN A 356 -8.23 -10.05 2.96
C GLN A 356 -7.61 -10.28 4.33
N LYS A 357 -8.38 -10.83 5.29
CA LYS A 357 -7.93 -11.12 6.67
C LYS A 357 -6.65 -11.97 6.78
N ARG A 358 -6.32 -12.73 5.73
CA ARG A 358 -5.12 -13.58 5.60
C ARG A 358 -4.25 -13.21 4.39
N LEU A 359 -4.22 -11.93 3.99
CA LEU A 359 -3.31 -11.45 2.94
C LEU A 359 -1.86 -11.84 3.31
N PRO A 360 -1.16 -12.65 2.49
CA PRO A 360 0.21 -13.05 2.75
C PRO A 360 1.15 -11.83 2.80
N PHE A 361 2.04 -11.79 3.79
CA PHE A 361 3.00 -10.70 3.97
C PHE A 361 4.40 -11.28 4.23
N TYR A 362 5.27 -11.25 3.22
CA TYR A 362 6.65 -11.71 3.36
C TYR A 362 7.58 -10.53 3.45
N TYR A 363 8.38 -10.46 4.51
CA TYR A 363 9.21 -9.29 4.77
C TYR A 363 10.68 -9.63 4.89
N MET A 364 11.53 -8.69 4.52
CA MET A 364 12.98 -8.83 4.63
C MET A 364 13.47 -8.27 5.97
N GLN A 365 14.17 -9.11 6.75
CA GLN A 365 14.99 -8.64 7.84
C GLN A 365 16.09 -7.74 7.26
N VAL A 366 16.20 -6.51 7.74
CA VAL A 366 17.14 -5.52 7.16
C VAL A 366 18.57 -6.02 7.20
N ALA A 367 19.33 -5.65 6.18
CA ALA A 367 20.73 -6.05 6.06
C ALA A 367 21.57 -5.39 7.19
N PRO A 368 22.66 -6.03 7.65
CA PRO A 368 23.64 -5.39 8.52
C PRO A 368 24.32 -4.20 7.84
N PHE A 369 24.55 -3.13 8.60
CA PHE A 369 25.19 -1.90 8.14
C PHE A 369 25.95 -1.23 9.29
N GLY A 370 27.13 -0.68 9.02
CA GLY A 370 28.11 -0.26 10.03
C GLY A 370 27.66 0.80 11.04
N THR A 371 26.62 1.57 10.74
CA THR A 371 26.12 2.65 11.62
C THR A 371 24.65 2.52 12.00
N MET A 372 24.00 1.37 11.68
CA MET A 372 22.59 1.13 12.00
C MET A 372 22.45 0.16 13.19
N PRO A 373 21.74 0.54 14.27
CA PRO A 373 21.56 -0.28 15.46
C PRO A 373 21.05 -1.70 15.15
N GLY A 374 21.86 -2.71 15.46
CA GLY A 374 21.57 -4.11 15.06
C GLY A 374 20.28 -4.69 15.65
N ILE A 375 19.83 -4.14 16.78
CA ILE A 375 18.62 -4.51 17.50
C ILE A 375 17.34 -4.50 16.65
N ILE A 376 17.28 -3.71 15.56
CA ILE A 376 16.12 -3.68 14.66
C ILE A 376 15.85 -5.06 14.02
N ARG A 377 16.90 -5.83 13.71
CA ARG A 377 16.79 -7.16 13.13
C ARG A 377 16.15 -8.17 14.09
N GLU A 378 16.45 -8.03 15.39
CA GLU A 378 15.84 -8.86 16.44
C GLU A 378 14.37 -8.47 16.67
N LYS A 379 14.04 -7.18 16.54
CA LYS A 379 12.65 -6.68 16.67
C LYS A 379 11.79 -7.06 15.46
N GLN A 380 12.37 -7.10 14.26
CA GLN A 380 11.74 -7.73 13.09
C GLN A 380 11.52 -9.24 13.28
N ALA A 381 12.47 -9.97 13.88
CA ALA A 381 12.34 -11.40 14.16
C ALA A 381 11.21 -11.69 15.17
N LEU A 382 11.11 -10.88 16.23
CA LEU A 382 10.14 -11.03 17.32
C LEU A 382 8.69 -11.17 16.81
N VAL A 383 8.28 -10.38 15.81
CA VAL A 383 6.93 -10.42 15.22
C VAL A 383 6.57 -11.83 14.72
N TRP A 384 7.53 -12.51 14.11
CA TRP A 384 7.33 -13.83 13.51
C TRP A 384 7.60 -14.97 14.49
N GLU A 385 8.59 -14.82 15.39
CA GLU A 385 8.91 -15.83 16.40
C GLU A 385 7.81 -15.96 17.47
N GLU A 386 7.25 -14.83 17.93
CA GLU A 386 6.10 -14.76 18.85
C GLU A 386 4.74 -14.90 18.13
N LYS A 387 4.76 -15.07 16.79
CA LYS A 387 3.56 -15.25 15.94
C LYS A 387 2.51 -14.16 16.13
N MET A 388 2.94 -12.91 16.23
CA MET A 388 2.04 -11.74 16.38
C MET A 388 1.07 -11.60 15.19
N LEU A 389 1.38 -12.23 14.04
CA LEU A 389 0.52 -12.33 12.87
C LEU A 389 0.52 -13.77 12.32
N LEU A 390 -0.60 -14.15 11.70
CA LEU A 390 -0.69 -15.32 10.81
C LEU A 390 -0.29 -14.93 9.38
N ASP A 391 0.06 -15.92 8.55
CA ASP A 391 0.40 -15.76 7.11
C ASP A 391 1.48 -14.70 6.84
N ILE A 392 2.44 -14.63 7.75
CA ILE A 392 3.68 -13.87 7.58
C ILE A 392 4.88 -14.80 7.47
N GLY A 393 5.95 -14.27 6.91
CA GLY A 393 7.24 -14.93 6.85
C GLY A 393 8.36 -13.91 6.73
N MET A 394 9.44 -14.12 7.47
CA MET A 394 10.61 -13.26 7.40
C MET A 394 11.70 -13.94 6.57
N ALA A 395 12.07 -13.36 5.43
CA ALA A 395 13.34 -13.64 4.77
C ALA A 395 14.46 -12.86 5.50
N THR A 396 15.72 -13.28 5.36
CA THR A 396 16.85 -12.59 6.00
C THR A 396 17.92 -12.18 4.99
N ALA A 397 18.57 -11.05 5.27
CA ALA A 397 19.70 -10.49 4.53
C ALA A 397 21.00 -10.44 5.39
N ILE A 398 21.09 -11.26 6.44
CA ILE A 398 22.14 -11.21 7.48
C ILE A 398 23.58 -11.46 6.99
N ASP A 399 23.72 -12.04 5.81
CA ASP A 399 24.95 -12.45 5.14
C ASP A 399 25.32 -11.56 3.93
N VAL A 400 24.38 -10.71 3.47
CA VAL A 400 24.51 -9.86 2.27
C VAL A 400 24.46 -8.37 2.59
N GLY A 401 24.66 -8.00 3.85
CA GLY A 401 24.92 -6.60 4.25
C GLY A 401 26.29 -6.09 3.83
N ASP A 402 26.43 -4.77 3.81
CA ASP A 402 27.66 -4.04 3.54
C ASP A 402 27.98 -3.13 4.74
N SER A 403 29.24 -3.02 5.14
CA SER A 403 29.63 -2.20 6.29
C SER A 403 29.66 -0.70 6.01
N LEU A 404 29.75 -0.31 4.73
CA LEU A 404 29.93 1.06 4.25
C LEU A 404 28.71 1.59 3.47
N ASP A 405 27.88 0.71 2.92
CA ASP A 405 26.64 1.08 2.21
C ASP A 405 25.39 0.47 2.89
N ILE A 406 24.38 1.29 3.17
CA ILE A 406 23.08 0.85 3.70
C ILE A 406 22.19 0.22 2.60
N HIS A 407 22.61 0.30 1.34
CA HIS A 407 21.93 -0.26 0.18
C HIS A 407 22.78 -1.34 -0.53
N PRO A 408 22.95 -2.55 0.05
CA PRO A 408 23.80 -3.58 -0.54
C PRO A 408 23.43 -3.92 -1.99
N LYS A 409 24.44 -4.05 -2.86
CA LYS A 409 24.27 -4.31 -4.29
C LYS A 409 23.85 -5.75 -4.63
N ASP A 410 23.90 -6.68 -3.68
CA ASP A 410 23.26 -7.99 -3.86
C ASP A 410 21.74 -7.85 -3.67
N LYS A 411 21.04 -7.65 -4.78
CA LYS A 411 19.57 -7.68 -4.84
C LYS A 411 19.00 -9.05 -5.23
N VAL A 412 19.85 -9.96 -5.71
CA VAL A 412 19.45 -11.32 -6.12
C VAL A 412 19.12 -12.17 -4.91
N THR A 413 20.01 -12.21 -3.91
CA THR A 413 19.83 -13.04 -2.71
C THR A 413 18.58 -12.65 -1.90
N PRO A 414 18.29 -11.35 -1.64
CA PRO A 414 17.04 -10.93 -0.99
C PRO A 414 15.78 -11.29 -1.81
N ALA A 415 15.79 -11.06 -3.12
CA ALA A 415 14.65 -11.36 -3.99
C ALA A 415 14.34 -12.86 -4.03
N HIS A 416 15.38 -13.70 -4.19
CA HIS A 416 15.26 -15.15 -4.18
C HIS A 416 14.62 -15.66 -2.88
N ARG A 417 15.05 -15.14 -1.73
CA ARG A 417 14.51 -15.55 -0.42
C ARG A 417 13.05 -15.17 -0.25
N LEU A 418 12.61 -14.02 -0.77
CA LEU A 418 11.18 -13.65 -0.79
C LEU A 418 10.39 -14.55 -1.75
N ALA A 419 10.95 -14.89 -2.92
CA ALA A 419 10.32 -15.79 -3.88
C ALA A 419 10.15 -17.21 -3.31
N LEU A 420 11.17 -17.76 -2.62
CA LEU A 420 11.08 -19.04 -1.93
C LEU A 420 9.94 -19.09 -0.91
N TRP A 421 9.75 -18.03 -0.11
CA TRP A 421 8.63 -17.90 0.81
C TRP A 421 7.28 -18.01 0.09
N ALA A 422 7.08 -17.23 -0.98
CA ALA A 422 5.86 -17.29 -1.77
C ALA A 422 5.65 -18.67 -2.43
N LEU A 423 6.69 -19.24 -3.07
CA LEU A 423 6.65 -20.56 -3.71
C LEU A 423 6.23 -21.67 -2.73
N ALA A 424 6.81 -21.70 -1.53
CA ALA A 424 6.48 -22.72 -0.53
C ALA A 424 5.09 -22.51 0.10
N LYS A 425 4.75 -21.27 0.47
CA LYS A 425 3.56 -20.99 1.28
C LYS A 425 2.29 -20.80 0.46
N GLU A 426 2.38 -20.13 -0.69
CA GLU A 426 1.21 -19.75 -1.50
C GLU A 426 0.93 -20.69 -2.68
N TYR A 427 1.95 -21.42 -3.13
CA TYR A 427 1.87 -22.30 -4.30
C TYR A 427 2.23 -23.77 -3.98
N GLY A 428 2.52 -24.10 -2.72
CA GLY A 428 2.77 -25.46 -2.26
C GLY A 428 3.99 -26.14 -2.87
N LYS A 429 4.96 -25.36 -3.38
CA LYS A 429 6.21 -25.91 -3.93
C LYS A 429 7.06 -26.50 -2.82
N ASN A 430 7.63 -27.68 -3.07
CA ASN A 430 8.58 -28.32 -2.16
C ASN A 430 9.97 -27.66 -2.29
N VAL A 431 10.12 -26.47 -1.71
CA VAL A 431 11.38 -25.71 -1.63
C VAL A 431 11.64 -25.34 -0.17
N GLU A 432 12.91 -25.34 0.25
CA GLU A 432 13.28 -24.76 1.54
C GLU A 432 13.27 -23.24 1.41
N TYR A 433 12.59 -22.57 2.34
CA TYR A 433 12.37 -21.12 2.32
C TYR A 433 12.83 -20.41 3.59
N CYS A 434 13.33 -21.18 4.57
CA CYS A 434 13.70 -20.67 5.89
C CYS A 434 15.08 -21.21 6.30
N GLY A 435 15.96 -20.30 6.73
CA GLY A 435 17.24 -20.67 7.32
C GLY A 435 17.14 -21.19 8.76
N PRO A 436 18.26 -21.62 9.38
CA PRO A 436 18.29 -22.06 10.77
C PRO A 436 17.73 -21.01 11.75
N GLN A 437 16.69 -21.36 12.50
CA GLN A 437 16.17 -20.53 13.61
C GLN A 437 16.56 -21.13 14.95
N PHE A 438 16.96 -20.31 15.92
CA PHE A 438 17.27 -20.80 17.26
C PHE A 438 16.08 -21.58 17.87
N LYS A 439 16.37 -22.71 18.52
CA LYS A 439 15.35 -23.58 19.13
C LYS A 439 15.69 -24.00 20.55
N LYS A 440 16.96 -24.29 20.83
CA LYS A 440 17.37 -24.84 22.12
C LYS A 440 18.83 -24.50 22.41
N PHE A 441 19.07 -24.03 23.64
CA PHE A 441 20.38 -24.00 24.27
C PHE A 441 20.50 -25.20 25.23
N THR A 442 21.64 -25.87 25.30
CA THR A 442 21.88 -26.98 26.23
C THR A 442 23.35 -27.03 26.61
N VAL A 443 23.64 -27.04 27.91
CA VAL A 443 25.01 -27.09 28.43
C VAL A 443 25.44 -28.54 28.62
N LYS A 444 26.68 -28.87 28.25
CA LYS A 444 27.34 -30.14 28.60
C LYS A 444 28.79 -29.87 29.00
N GLY A 445 29.04 -29.79 30.31
CA GLY A 445 30.31 -29.29 30.84
C GLY A 445 30.58 -27.86 30.36
N THR A 446 31.79 -27.60 29.88
CA THR A 446 32.22 -26.29 29.37
C THR A 446 31.66 -25.91 27.98
N LYS A 447 30.76 -26.73 27.40
CA LYS A 447 30.25 -26.53 26.04
C LYS A 447 28.76 -26.21 26.01
N ALA A 448 28.40 -25.15 25.29
CA ALA A 448 27.01 -24.92 24.88
C ALA A 448 26.72 -25.67 23.57
N ILE A 449 25.52 -26.23 23.46
CA ILE A 449 25.02 -26.95 22.29
C ILE A 449 23.73 -26.26 21.84
N ILE A 450 23.79 -25.66 20.65
CA ILE A 450 22.68 -24.96 20.01
C ILE A 450 21.97 -25.91 19.03
N GLY A 451 20.67 -26.07 19.23
CA GLY A 451 19.77 -26.74 18.30
C GLY A 451 18.92 -25.72 17.54
N PHE A 452 18.69 -26.00 16.25
CA PHE A 452 17.92 -25.13 15.36
C PHE A 452 16.62 -25.79 14.86
N LYS A 453 15.60 -24.99 14.55
CA LYS A 453 14.59 -25.34 13.53
C LYS A 453 15.24 -25.11 12.15
N ASN A 454 14.85 -25.88 11.13
CA ASN A 454 15.29 -25.72 9.73
C ASN A 454 16.83 -25.76 9.52
N GLY A 455 17.58 -26.30 10.49
CA GLY A 455 19.03 -26.47 10.46
C GLY A 455 19.51 -27.81 9.89
N LYS A 456 18.77 -28.43 8.97
CA LYS A 456 19.18 -29.69 8.34
C LYS A 456 20.38 -29.44 7.41
N GLY A 457 21.45 -30.23 7.54
CA GLY A 457 22.66 -30.06 6.73
C GLY A 457 23.44 -28.79 7.09
N LEU A 458 23.45 -28.44 8.38
CA LEU A 458 24.11 -27.24 8.89
C LEU A 458 25.59 -27.19 8.47
N TYR A 459 26.05 -26.05 7.96
CA TYR A 459 27.47 -25.79 7.68
C TYR A 459 27.86 -24.36 8.07
N ILE A 460 29.16 -24.11 8.16
CA ILE A 460 29.75 -22.78 8.31
C ILE A 460 30.48 -22.43 7.01
N LEU A 461 30.21 -21.24 6.47
CA LEU A 461 30.88 -20.73 5.29
C LEU A 461 32.22 -20.07 5.71
N GLY A 462 33.33 -20.61 5.21
CA GLY A 462 34.65 -20.01 5.40
C GLY A 462 34.86 -18.77 4.52
N PRO A 463 35.90 -17.96 4.79
CA PRO A 463 36.17 -16.71 4.06
C PRO A 463 36.36 -16.91 2.55
N ASN A 464 36.86 -18.07 2.13
CA ASN A 464 37.07 -18.43 0.73
C ASN A 464 35.84 -19.10 0.07
N GLY A 465 34.63 -18.97 0.66
CA GLY A 465 33.40 -19.60 0.15
C GLY A 465 33.29 -21.11 0.38
N GLN A 466 34.29 -21.74 1.00
CA GLN A 466 34.30 -23.18 1.30
C GLN A 466 33.32 -23.54 2.44
N LYS A 467 32.56 -24.63 2.26
CA LYS A 467 31.67 -25.16 3.31
C LYS A 467 32.47 -25.99 4.31
N GLY A 468 32.50 -25.55 5.57
CA GLY A 468 33.19 -26.21 6.66
C GLY A 468 32.27 -26.48 7.86
N SER A 469 32.86 -27.01 8.93
CA SER A 469 32.16 -27.39 10.17
C SER A 469 32.64 -26.62 11.40
N SER A 470 33.37 -25.50 11.24
CA SER A 470 33.95 -24.70 12.32
C SER A 470 34.23 -23.27 11.85
N GLY A 471 34.41 -22.33 12.78
CA GLY A 471 34.74 -20.93 12.45
C GLY A 471 33.52 -20.05 12.18
N ALA A 472 32.43 -20.26 12.91
CA ALA A 472 31.31 -19.34 12.91
C ALA A 472 31.78 -17.95 13.36
N ALA A 473 31.45 -16.93 12.57
CA ALA A 473 31.77 -15.52 12.83
C ALA A 473 30.62 -14.86 13.62
N TYR A 474 30.91 -13.71 14.26
CA TYR A 474 29.91 -12.91 15.00
C TYR A 474 29.11 -13.73 16.02
N ILE A 475 29.77 -14.68 16.69
CA ILE A 475 29.15 -15.52 17.72
C ILE A 475 29.94 -15.46 19.02
N HIS A 476 29.23 -15.11 20.09
CA HIS A 476 29.80 -14.82 21.40
C HIS A 476 29.12 -15.68 22.48
N ILE A 477 29.89 -16.13 23.46
CA ILE A 477 29.45 -16.98 24.57
C ILE A 477 29.88 -16.36 25.91
N ALA A 478 29.03 -16.45 26.93
CA ALA A 478 29.31 -15.93 28.27
C ALA A 478 29.00 -16.96 29.36
N GLY A 479 29.68 -16.81 30.50
CA GLY A 479 29.38 -17.52 31.75
C GLY A 479 28.50 -16.70 32.69
N PRO A 480 28.37 -17.12 33.97
CA PRO A 480 27.57 -16.43 34.98
C PRO A 480 28.08 -15.02 35.34
N ASP A 481 29.31 -14.68 34.92
CA ASP A 481 29.91 -13.35 35.03
C ASP A 481 29.35 -12.34 33.99
N GLY A 482 28.62 -12.82 32.98
CA GLY A 482 28.06 -12.01 31.90
C GLY A 482 29.09 -11.52 30.88
N VAL A 483 30.36 -11.95 30.97
CA VAL A 483 31.43 -11.51 30.07
C VAL A 483 31.37 -12.31 28.77
N PHE A 484 31.10 -11.65 27.65
CA PHE A 484 31.00 -12.27 26.34
C PHE A 484 32.37 -12.39 25.67
N TYR A 485 32.73 -13.62 25.29
CA TYR A 485 33.93 -13.95 24.53
C TYR A 485 33.58 -14.48 23.14
N PRO A 486 34.39 -14.23 22.10
CA PRO A 486 34.23 -14.88 20.79
C PRO A 486 34.29 -16.40 20.94
N ALA A 487 33.26 -17.11 20.48
CA ALA A 487 33.14 -18.54 20.75
C ALA A 487 33.89 -19.38 19.70
N HIS A 488 34.75 -20.29 20.17
CA HIS A 488 35.16 -21.42 19.34
C HIS A 488 33.91 -22.25 18.99
N SER A 489 33.85 -22.72 17.75
CA SER A 489 32.64 -23.30 17.17
C SER A 489 32.93 -24.55 16.37
N SER A 490 32.06 -25.55 16.50
CA SER A 490 32.05 -26.74 15.65
C SER A 490 30.63 -27.25 15.39
N ILE A 491 30.40 -27.90 14.26
CA ILE A 491 29.12 -28.52 13.91
C ILE A 491 29.21 -30.04 14.09
N LYS A 492 28.21 -30.64 14.74
CA LYS A 492 28.05 -32.10 14.84
C LYS A 492 26.62 -32.51 14.53
N GLY A 493 26.41 -33.06 13.33
CA GLY A 493 25.08 -33.24 12.77
C GLY A 493 24.41 -31.87 12.57
N ASN A 494 23.14 -31.74 12.97
CA ASN A 494 22.38 -30.48 12.86
C ASN A 494 22.47 -29.60 14.12
N ARG A 495 23.63 -29.58 14.79
CA ARG A 495 23.85 -28.83 16.04
C ARG A 495 25.17 -28.09 15.99
N LEU A 496 25.16 -26.85 16.47
CA LEU A 496 26.34 -26.03 16.67
C LEU A 496 26.82 -26.18 18.13
N ILE A 497 28.10 -26.43 18.32
CA ILE A 497 28.75 -26.62 19.61
C ILE A 497 29.71 -25.45 19.82
N LEU A 498 29.56 -24.76 20.95
CA LEU A 498 30.27 -23.52 21.28
C LEU A 498 31.02 -23.66 22.61
N TRP A 499 32.22 -23.09 22.69
CA TRP A 499 33.02 -23.01 23.91
C TRP A 499 34.03 -21.86 23.85
N HIS A 500 34.56 -21.47 25.00
CA HIS A 500 35.71 -20.57 25.11
C HIS A 500 36.54 -20.98 26.34
N PRO A 501 37.88 -20.92 26.34
CA PRO A 501 38.70 -21.40 27.48
C PRO A 501 38.34 -20.74 28.83
N ASN A 502 37.87 -19.49 28.81
CA ASN A 502 37.50 -18.75 30.02
C ASN A 502 36.04 -19.00 30.45
N VAL A 503 35.24 -19.77 29.70
CA VAL A 503 33.80 -19.98 29.98
C VAL A 503 33.56 -21.43 30.40
N ASN A 504 33.70 -21.68 31.70
CA ASN A 504 33.57 -23.02 32.27
C ASN A 504 32.11 -23.51 32.43
N ALA A 505 31.15 -22.58 32.54
CA ALA A 505 29.73 -22.88 32.67
C ALA A 505 28.90 -21.92 31.77
N PRO A 506 28.76 -22.22 30.47
CA PRO A 506 28.03 -21.34 29.56
C PRO A 506 26.57 -21.09 29.99
N THR A 507 26.18 -19.84 30.15
CA THR A 507 24.79 -19.42 30.45
C THR A 507 24.12 -18.76 29.26
N SER A 508 24.89 -18.05 28.46
CA SER A 508 24.38 -17.10 27.45
C SER A 508 25.16 -17.20 26.13
N VAL A 509 24.49 -16.90 25.02
CA VAL A 509 25.06 -16.86 23.66
C VAL A 509 24.40 -15.74 22.85
N LYS A 510 25.17 -15.08 21.99
CA LYS A 510 24.70 -14.05 21.04
C LYS A 510 25.28 -14.33 19.66
N TYR A 511 24.46 -14.22 18.62
CA TYR A 511 24.85 -14.39 17.22
C TYR A 511 24.31 -13.24 16.38
N CYS A 512 25.20 -12.53 15.66
CA CYS A 512 24.85 -11.45 14.74
C CYS A 512 23.98 -10.34 15.36
N THR A 513 24.28 -9.96 16.60
CA THR A 513 23.60 -8.89 17.37
C THR A 513 24.27 -7.52 17.22
N GLU A 514 25.45 -7.47 16.60
CA GLU A 514 26.23 -6.28 16.28
C GLU A 514 25.60 -5.49 15.12
N ASP A 515 25.84 -4.17 15.04
CA ASP A 515 25.30 -3.26 14.01
C ASP A 515 25.64 -3.71 12.59
N TYR A 516 26.92 -4.02 12.35
CA TYR A 516 27.37 -4.80 11.21
C TYR A 516 27.85 -6.19 11.63
N CYS A 517 27.36 -7.19 10.92
CA CYS A 517 27.81 -8.57 10.99
C CYS A 517 27.66 -9.20 9.59
N LYS A 518 28.36 -10.30 9.34
CA LYS A 518 28.19 -11.11 8.13
C LYS A 518 27.95 -12.56 8.53
N GLY A 519 26.68 -12.94 8.61
CA GLY A 519 26.26 -14.26 9.08
C GLY A 519 26.82 -15.37 8.20
N ASN A 520 27.58 -16.30 8.79
CA ASN A 520 28.21 -17.40 8.05
C ASN A 520 27.74 -18.81 8.44
N ILE A 521 26.67 -18.96 9.23
CA ILE A 521 26.06 -20.26 9.54
C ILE A 521 24.89 -20.48 8.58
N TYR A 522 24.81 -21.63 7.91
CA TYR A 522 23.76 -21.93 6.91
C TYR A 522 23.18 -23.33 7.10
N ASN A 523 21.96 -23.56 6.61
CA ASN A 523 21.44 -24.91 6.38
C ASN A 523 21.91 -25.48 5.02
N GLY A 524 21.60 -26.76 4.76
CA GLY A 524 22.00 -27.46 3.54
C GLY A 524 21.42 -26.89 2.24
N HIS A 525 20.45 -25.98 2.33
CA HIS A 525 19.82 -25.28 1.21
C HIS A 525 20.38 -23.86 0.99
N ASN A 526 21.54 -23.54 1.61
CA ASN A 526 22.23 -22.25 1.50
C ASN A 526 21.43 -21.06 2.07
N LEU A 527 20.54 -21.31 3.04
CA LEU A 527 19.84 -20.24 3.77
C LEU A 527 20.53 -19.98 5.11
N PRO A 528 20.90 -18.72 5.44
CA PRO A 528 21.68 -18.38 6.61
C PRO A 528 20.84 -18.44 7.88
N ALA A 529 21.49 -18.66 9.03
CA ALA A 529 20.86 -18.64 10.33
C ALA A 529 20.41 -17.22 10.68
N TYR A 530 19.21 -17.09 11.24
CA TYR A 530 18.74 -15.80 11.76
C TYR A 530 19.57 -15.40 12.99
N PRO A 531 19.76 -14.09 13.25
CA PRO A 531 20.30 -13.59 14.52
C PRO A 531 19.55 -14.18 15.72
N PHE A 532 20.26 -14.46 16.80
CA PHE A 532 19.63 -14.93 18.03
C PHE A 532 20.45 -14.55 19.26
N ARG A 533 19.76 -14.45 20.40
CA ARG A 533 20.39 -14.44 21.71
C ARG A 533 19.68 -15.39 22.67
N LYS A 534 20.46 -15.99 23.57
CA LYS A 534 20.00 -16.52 24.85
C LYS A 534 20.78 -15.76 25.91
N GLU A 535 20.07 -15.04 26.77
CA GLU A 535 20.62 -14.36 27.94
C GLU A 535 20.35 -15.24 29.16
#